data_AF-A0A1W1CYH6-F1
#
_entry.id   AF-A0A1W1CYH6-F1
#
_cell.length_a   1.000
_cell.length_b   1.000
_cell.length_c   1.000
_cell.angle_alpha   90.00
_cell.angle_beta   90.00
_cell.angle_gamma   90.00
#
_symmetry.space_group_name_H-M   'P 1'
#
loop_
_entity.id
_entity.type
_entity.pdbx_description
1 polymer ?
#
loop_
_entity_poly.entity_id
_entity_poly.type
_entity_poly.pdbx_seq_one_letter_code
_entity_poly.pdbx_strand_id
1 'polypeptide(L)'
;MANSPVTHKLTVIENTSIDTSAVHNEPKSVSHHFKAEMAMALTALDTLYKENISAYANELHTRTHKIEKLQNHLDVLLKEKKPQTDRLQTHQHEIDYMLRLLERLTQEWTQKSLVIRELESELSQLNHSDKEREQILKTRNETLKNLTIEIEEIELSLLENELQKQNILLFLEPIEQEIKSLRETIKNLESEKRYIETTYLHKLSPSSASSNHALIEKS
;
A
#
# COMPACT_ATOMS: atom_id res chain seq x y z
N MET A 1 -6.46 88.01 -42.81
CA MET A 1 -6.64 87.38 -44.15
C MET A 1 -7.36 86.07 -43.91
N ALA A 2 -8.58 85.79 -44.34
CA ALA A 2 -9.60 86.50 -45.12
C ALA A 2 -10.97 86.10 -44.49
N ASN A 3 -11.75 87.07 -44.02
CA ASN A 3 -12.97 87.60 -44.65
C ASN A 3 -14.19 86.68 -44.65
N SER A 4 -14.97 86.80 -43.57
CA SER A 4 -16.38 87.27 -43.51
C SER A 4 -17.57 86.55 -44.18
N PRO A 5 -18.79 86.78 -43.64
CA PRO A 5 -19.97 85.91 -43.65
C PRO A 5 -21.17 86.50 -44.44
N VAL A 6 -22.28 85.75 -44.59
CA VAL A 6 -23.65 86.28 -44.88
C VAL A 6 -24.69 85.22 -44.42
N THR A 7 -25.39 85.32 -43.28
CA THR A 7 -26.68 85.99 -42.95
C THR A 7 -27.86 85.80 -43.92
N HIS A 8 -28.95 85.19 -43.41
CA HIS A 8 -30.39 85.48 -43.60
C HIS A 8 -31.15 84.20 -43.20
N LYS A 9 -32.29 84.20 -42.49
CA LYS A 9 -33.27 85.22 -42.17
C LYS A 9 -34.08 84.72 -40.95
N LEU A 10 -34.56 85.68 -40.16
CA LEU A 10 -35.61 85.50 -39.16
C LEU A 10 -36.82 84.78 -39.76
N THR A 11 -37.43 83.88 -38.99
CA THR A 11 -38.87 84.01 -38.74
C THR A 11 -39.17 83.63 -37.31
N VAL A 12 -39.64 84.64 -36.58
CA VAL A 12 -40.29 84.57 -35.28
C VAL A 12 -41.62 83.83 -35.45
N ILE A 13 -41.87 82.82 -34.62
CA ILE A 13 -43.23 82.49 -34.19
C ILE A 13 -43.16 82.36 -32.67
N GLU A 14 -43.64 83.41 -32.02
CA GLU A 14 -44.01 83.43 -30.61
C GLU A 14 -45.24 82.56 -30.36
N ASN A 15 -45.35 82.16 -29.09
CA ASN A 15 -46.55 81.72 -28.37
C ASN A 15 -46.96 80.25 -28.57
N THR A 16 -46.59 79.43 -27.59
CA THR A 16 -47.50 79.15 -26.47
C THR A 16 -46.73 78.56 -25.28
N SER A 17 -46.80 79.25 -24.14
CA SER A 17 -46.53 78.68 -22.83
C SER A 17 -47.50 77.53 -22.57
N ILE A 18 -46.97 76.34 -22.33
CA ILE A 18 -47.65 75.33 -21.52
C ILE A 18 -46.64 74.90 -20.45
N ASP A 19 -46.85 75.44 -19.26
CA ASP A 19 -46.39 74.90 -18.01
C ASP A 19 -46.99 73.50 -17.84
N THR A 20 -46.15 72.47 -17.87
CA THR A 20 -46.42 71.21 -17.17
C THR A 20 -45.11 70.69 -16.60
N SER A 21 -44.91 71.03 -15.33
CA SER A 21 -44.16 70.26 -14.36
C SER A 21 -44.49 68.77 -14.45
N ALA A 22 -43.49 67.95 -14.79
CA ALA A 22 -43.45 66.52 -14.46
C ALA A 22 -42.01 66.03 -14.66
N VAL A 23 -41.18 66.15 -13.61
CA VAL A 23 -40.74 64.98 -12.84
C VAL A 23 -39.89 64.03 -13.70
N HIS A 24 -38.57 64.19 -13.54
CA HIS A 24 -37.61 63.09 -13.51
C HIS A 24 -38.24 61.86 -12.83
N ASN A 25 -38.51 60.81 -13.60
CA ASN A 25 -38.71 59.47 -13.05
C ASN A 25 -37.85 58.51 -13.85
N GLU A 26 -36.59 58.44 -13.44
CA GLU A 26 -35.71 57.31 -13.72
C GLU A 26 -36.34 56.02 -13.16
N PRO A 27 -36.25 54.87 -13.87
CA PRO A 27 -36.57 53.58 -13.29
C PRO A 27 -35.39 53.10 -12.44
N LYS A 28 -35.04 53.81 -11.36
CA LYS A 28 -33.92 53.45 -10.47
C LYS A 28 -34.25 52.26 -9.55
N SER A 29 -35.50 52.08 -9.13
CA SER A 29 -35.83 51.07 -8.09
C SER A 29 -35.76 49.61 -8.58
N VAL A 30 -36.18 49.32 -9.81
CA VAL A 30 -36.14 47.96 -10.38
C VAL A 30 -34.70 47.52 -10.68
N SER A 31 -33.85 48.46 -11.13
CA SER A 31 -32.42 48.21 -11.39
C SER A 31 -31.63 47.90 -10.12
N HIS A 32 -31.93 48.60 -9.02
CA HIS A 32 -31.27 48.35 -7.73
C HIS A 32 -31.70 47.02 -7.11
N HIS A 33 -32.97 46.62 -7.27
CA HIS A 33 -33.46 45.33 -6.78
C HIS A 33 -32.82 44.15 -7.54
N PHE A 34 -32.79 44.20 -8.87
CA PHE A 34 -32.14 43.17 -9.70
C PHE A 34 -30.62 43.08 -9.43
N LYS A 35 -29.94 44.21 -9.24
CA LYS A 35 -28.51 44.24 -8.86
C LYS A 35 -28.28 43.61 -7.48
N ALA A 36 -29.18 43.84 -6.53
CA ALA A 36 -29.10 43.24 -5.20
C ALA A 36 -29.34 41.73 -5.24
N GLU A 37 -30.33 41.25 -6.02
CA GLU A 37 -30.57 39.82 -6.23
C GLU A 37 -29.40 39.13 -6.93
N MET A 38 -28.83 39.76 -7.96
CA MET A 38 -27.63 39.26 -8.65
C MET A 38 -26.42 39.22 -7.70
N ALA A 39 -26.22 40.25 -6.88
CA ALA A 39 -25.16 40.27 -5.88
C ALA A 39 -25.33 39.16 -4.83
N MET A 40 -26.56 38.93 -4.34
CA MET A 40 -26.88 37.84 -3.43
C MET A 40 -26.63 36.46 -4.06
N ALA A 41 -27.04 36.26 -5.31
CA ALA A 41 -26.81 35.02 -6.06
C ALA A 41 -25.31 34.77 -6.28
N LEU A 42 -24.53 35.80 -6.60
CA LEU A 42 -23.08 35.71 -6.76
C LEU A 42 -22.38 35.40 -5.43
N THR A 43 -22.80 36.01 -4.32
CA THR A 43 -22.24 35.67 -3.00
C THR A 43 -22.61 34.26 -2.57
N ALA A 44 -23.83 33.79 -2.83
CA ALA A 44 -24.24 32.41 -2.54
C ALA A 44 -23.45 31.39 -3.37
N LEU A 45 -23.18 31.72 -4.64
CA LEU A 45 -22.34 30.90 -5.51
C LEU A 45 -20.88 30.87 -5.01
N ASP A 46 -20.32 32.01 -4.62
CA ASP A 46 -18.96 32.11 -4.07
C ASP A 46 -18.82 31.33 -2.74
N THR A 47 -19.83 31.39 -1.86
CA THR A 47 -19.84 30.58 -0.63
C THR A 47 -19.89 29.09 -0.94
N LEU A 48 -20.72 28.65 -1.89
CA LEU A 48 -20.81 27.25 -2.30
C LEU A 48 -19.51 26.75 -2.93
N TYR A 49 -18.84 27.56 -3.77
CA TYR A 49 -17.53 27.19 -4.31
C TYR A 49 -16.47 27.05 -3.23
N LYS A 50 -16.42 27.98 -2.26
CA LYS A 50 -15.45 27.91 -1.14
C LYS A 50 -15.69 26.69 -0.28
N GLU A 51 -16.94 26.40 0.07
CA GLU A 51 -17.33 25.21 0.83
C GLU A 51 -16.91 23.95 0.09
N ASN A 52 -17.22 23.84 -1.20
CA ASN A 52 -16.86 22.70 -2.03
C ASN A 52 -15.35 22.49 -2.18
N ILE A 53 -14.58 23.56 -2.39
CA ILE A 53 -13.11 23.52 -2.46
C ILE A 53 -12.55 23.06 -1.11
N SER A 54 -13.09 23.56 0.00
CA SER A 54 -12.66 23.15 1.34
C SER A 54 -12.99 21.68 1.63
N ALA A 55 -14.17 21.20 1.21
CA ALA A 55 -14.58 19.80 1.37
C ALA A 55 -13.66 18.87 0.56
N TYR A 56 -13.36 19.22 -0.69
CA TYR A 56 -12.40 18.51 -1.53
C TYR A 56 -11.00 18.47 -0.88
N ALA A 57 -10.48 19.62 -0.45
CA ALA A 57 -9.17 19.70 0.18
C ALA A 57 -9.08 18.85 1.46
N ASN A 58 -10.13 18.89 2.29
CA ASN A 58 -10.23 18.09 3.51
C ASN A 58 -10.29 16.58 3.21
N GLU A 59 -11.05 16.17 2.20
CA GLU A 59 -11.12 14.76 1.80
C GLU A 59 -9.76 14.28 1.28
N LEU A 60 -9.12 15.05 0.40
CA LEU A 60 -7.80 14.74 -0.14
C LEU A 60 -6.72 14.65 0.94
N HIS A 61 -6.73 15.60 1.88
CA HIS A 61 -5.82 15.61 3.02
C HIS A 61 -6.03 14.39 3.91
N THR A 62 -7.29 14.05 4.23
CA THR A 62 -7.64 12.89 5.05
C THR A 62 -7.15 11.59 4.42
N ARG A 63 -7.36 11.41 3.11
CA ARG A 63 -6.88 10.23 2.36
C ARG A 63 -5.36 10.16 2.34
N THR A 64 -4.69 11.28 2.06
CA THR A 64 -3.22 11.36 2.03
C THR A 64 -2.62 10.98 3.39
N HIS A 65 -3.12 11.58 4.47
CA HIS A 65 -2.65 11.28 5.82
C HIS A 65 -2.93 9.82 6.23
N LYS A 66 -4.05 9.22 5.81
CA LYS A 66 -4.32 7.80 6.06
C LYS A 66 -3.34 6.89 5.31
N ILE A 67 -3.02 7.21 4.06
CA ILE A 67 -2.02 6.49 3.27
C ILE A 67 -0.65 6.56 3.95
N GLU A 68 -0.21 7.76 4.35
CA GLU A 68 1.07 7.95 5.05
C GLU A 68 1.15 7.13 6.34
N LYS A 69 0.08 7.11 7.15
CA LYS A 69 0.02 6.29 8.36
C LYS A 69 0.18 4.80 8.06
N LEU A 70 -0.51 4.29 7.04
CA LEU A 70 -0.42 2.88 6.65
C LEU A 70 0.96 2.55 6.05
N GLN A 71 1.57 3.47 5.30
CA GLN A 71 2.94 3.33 4.80
C GLN A 71 3.96 3.25 5.94
N ASN A 72 3.84 4.13 6.95
CA ASN A 72 4.69 4.08 8.14
C ASN A 72 4.55 2.74 8.89
N HIS A 73 3.31 2.23 9.02
CA HIS A 73 3.07 0.92 9.65
C HIS A 73 3.68 -0.23 8.84
N LEU A 74 3.53 -0.19 7.51
CA LEU A 74 4.16 -1.15 6.60
C LEU A 74 5.69 -1.15 6.75
N ASP A 75 6.31 0.03 6.86
CA ASP A 75 7.75 0.16 7.04
C ASP A 75 8.24 -0.42 8.37
N VAL A 76 7.44 -0.29 9.43
CA VAL A 76 7.73 -0.93 10.73
C VAL A 76 7.70 -2.44 10.60
N LEU A 77 6.65 -3.01 10.01
CA LEU A 77 6.53 -4.47 9.80
C LEU A 77 7.65 -5.01 8.91
N LEU A 78 8.05 -4.28 7.87
CA LEU A 78 9.17 -4.69 7.01
C LEU A 78 10.51 -4.70 7.77
N LYS A 79 10.73 -3.73 8.66
CA LYS A 79 11.92 -3.69 9.53
C LYS A 79 11.93 -4.83 10.55
N GLU A 80 10.77 -5.21 11.07
CA GLU A 80 10.62 -6.33 12.01
C GLU A 80 10.78 -7.69 11.31
N LYS A 81 10.25 -7.83 10.09
CA LYS A 81 10.35 -9.06 9.27
C LYS A 81 11.80 -9.40 8.93
N LYS A 82 12.59 -8.40 8.52
CA LYS A 82 13.94 -8.59 7.97
C LYS A 82 14.86 -9.46 8.83
N PRO A 83 15.13 -9.14 10.11
CA PRO A 83 16.03 -9.94 10.94
C PRO A 83 15.54 -11.38 11.12
N GLN A 84 14.22 -11.62 11.11
CA GLN A 84 13.67 -12.97 11.23
C GLN A 84 13.85 -13.77 9.95
N THR A 85 13.75 -13.12 8.78
CA THR A 85 14.08 -13.76 7.50
C THR A 85 15.57 -14.13 7.43
N ASP A 86 16.46 -13.26 7.91
CA ASP A 86 17.90 -13.54 7.95
C ASP A 86 18.22 -14.73 8.89
N ARG A 87 17.55 -14.79 10.05
CA ARG A 87 17.63 -15.94 10.98
C ARG A 87 17.10 -17.24 10.36
N LEU A 88 15.96 -17.16 9.69
CA LEU A 88 15.37 -18.31 8.99
C LEU A 88 16.34 -18.89 7.97
N GLN A 89 16.98 -18.02 7.17
CA GLN A 89 17.98 -18.43 6.19
C GLN A 89 19.20 -19.09 6.86
N THR A 90 19.64 -18.56 7.99
CA THR A 90 20.75 -19.13 8.76
C THR A 90 20.42 -20.55 9.24
N HIS A 91 19.25 -20.77 9.85
CA HIS A 91 18.81 -22.10 10.26
C HIS A 91 18.63 -23.05 9.08
N GLN A 92 18.14 -22.55 7.93
CA GLN A 92 18.01 -23.37 6.73
C GLN A 92 19.38 -23.88 6.25
N HIS A 93 20.41 -23.02 6.23
CA HIS A 93 21.76 -23.43 5.88
C HIS A 93 22.36 -24.42 6.87
N GLU A 94 22.08 -24.24 8.16
CA GLU A 94 22.55 -25.16 9.20
C GLU A 94 21.89 -26.54 9.07
N ILE A 95 20.57 -26.59 8.83
CA ILE A 95 19.83 -27.82 8.55
C ILE A 95 20.41 -28.53 7.33
N ASP A 96 20.64 -27.81 6.23
CA ASP A 96 21.21 -28.37 5.00
C ASP A 96 22.61 -28.96 5.24
N TYR A 97 23.42 -28.29 6.07
CA TYR A 97 24.74 -28.77 6.46
C TYR A 97 24.65 -30.05 7.31
N MET A 98 23.82 -30.02 8.37
CA MET A 98 23.63 -31.17 9.27
C MET A 98 23.09 -32.39 8.53
N LEU A 99 22.17 -32.22 7.58
CA LEU A 99 21.66 -33.31 6.76
C LEU A 99 22.76 -33.99 5.93
N ARG A 100 23.65 -33.20 5.32
CA ARG A 100 24.79 -33.75 4.56
C ARG A 100 25.79 -34.47 5.47
N LEU A 101 26.03 -33.91 6.65
CA LEU A 101 26.90 -34.51 7.64
C LEU A 101 26.33 -35.84 8.15
N LEU A 102 25.04 -35.86 8.47
CA LEU A 102 24.30 -37.05 8.88
C LEU A 102 24.38 -38.13 7.81
N GLU A 103 24.09 -37.78 6.54
CA GLU A 103 24.19 -38.71 5.42
C GLU A 103 25.59 -39.33 5.32
N ARG A 104 26.65 -38.51 5.42
CA ARG A 104 28.04 -38.99 5.39
C ARG A 104 28.33 -39.96 6.54
N LEU A 105 27.90 -39.64 7.76
CA LEU A 105 28.15 -40.48 8.94
C LEU A 105 27.35 -41.78 8.88
N THR A 106 26.10 -41.73 8.42
CA THR A 106 25.28 -42.94 8.22
C THR A 106 25.89 -43.86 7.17
N GLN A 107 26.43 -43.30 6.07
CA GLN A 107 27.17 -44.08 5.07
C GLN A 107 28.44 -44.71 5.67
N GLU A 108 29.21 -43.95 6.45
CA GLU A 108 30.40 -44.44 7.14
C GLU A 108 30.07 -45.57 8.13
N TRP A 109 29.02 -45.40 8.93
CA TRP A 109 28.52 -46.41 9.85
C TRP A 109 28.07 -47.68 9.12
N THR A 110 27.37 -47.54 7.99
CA THR A 110 26.91 -48.66 7.16
C THR A 110 28.10 -49.44 6.60
N GLN A 111 29.12 -48.75 6.08
CA GLN A 111 30.33 -49.40 5.57
C GLN A 111 31.09 -50.13 6.67
N LYS A 112 31.30 -49.50 7.83
CA LYS A 112 32.05 -50.11 8.93
C LYS A 112 31.31 -51.31 9.53
N SER A 113 29.98 -51.26 9.62
CA SER A 113 29.19 -52.39 10.13
C SER A 113 29.25 -53.60 9.19
N LEU A 114 29.25 -53.38 7.87
CA LEU A 114 29.48 -54.44 6.89
C LEU A 114 30.87 -55.06 7.04
N VAL A 115 31.92 -54.24 7.12
CA VAL A 115 33.31 -54.71 7.28
C VAL A 115 33.49 -55.49 8.58
N ILE A 116 32.86 -55.06 9.68
CA ILE A 116 32.92 -55.78 10.96
C ILE A 116 32.27 -57.15 10.84
N ARG A 117 31.10 -57.23 10.21
CA ARG A 117 30.40 -58.51 10.00
C ARG A 117 31.21 -59.46 9.11
N GLU A 118 31.87 -58.95 8.08
CA GLU A 118 32.77 -59.73 7.22
C GLU A 118 33.98 -60.22 8.02
N LEU A 119 34.61 -59.35 8.81
CA LEU A 119 35.72 -59.68 9.69
C LEU A 119 35.33 -60.72 10.75
N GLU A 120 34.14 -60.62 11.35
CA GLU A 120 33.59 -61.62 12.27
C GLU A 120 33.50 -62.99 11.60
N SER A 121 33.02 -63.03 10.35
CA SER A 121 32.94 -64.26 9.57
C SER A 121 34.32 -64.85 9.28
N GLU A 122 35.27 -64.03 8.83
CA GLU A 122 36.64 -64.48 8.54
C GLU A 122 37.37 -64.96 9.79
N LEU A 123 37.30 -64.20 10.89
CA LEU A 123 37.90 -64.58 12.17
C LEU A 123 37.27 -65.85 12.77
N SER A 124 36.03 -66.18 12.42
CA SER A 124 35.40 -67.45 12.83
C SER A 124 35.93 -68.68 12.07
N GLN A 125 36.50 -68.46 10.87
CA GLN A 125 37.07 -69.51 10.02
C GLN A 125 38.56 -69.75 10.30
N LEU A 126 39.23 -68.79 10.94
CA LEU A 126 40.65 -68.84 11.28
C LEU A 126 40.86 -69.45 12.67
N ASN A 127 41.90 -70.28 12.83
CA ASN A 127 42.31 -70.87 14.13
C ASN A 127 43.06 -69.84 15.01
N HIS A 128 42.52 -68.64 15.18
CA HIS A 128 43.09 -67.63 16.10
C HIS A 128 42.78 -67.97 17.56
N SER A 129 43.56 -67.40 18.49
CA SER A 129 43.20 -67.44 19.91
C SER A 129 41.90 -66.66 20.13
N ASP A 130 40.95 -67.23 20.86
CA ASP A 130 39.67 -66.58 21.17
C ASP A 130 39.84 -65.17 21.75
N LYS A 131 40.91 -64.94 22.53
CA LYS A 131 41.24 -63.64 23.13
C LYS A 131 41.64 -62.59 22.09
N GLU A 132 42.42 -62.98 21.08
CA GLU A 132 42.85 -62.06 20.03
C GLU A 132 41.67 -61.65 19.14
N ARG A 133 40.82 -62.62 18.79
CA ARG A 133 39.56 -62.37 18.06
C ARG A 133 38.66 -61.41 18.84
N GLU A 134 38.40 -61.69 20.11
CA GLU A 134 37.53 -60.86 20.95
C GLU A 134 38.07 -59.43 21.06
N GLN A 135 39.38 -59.27 21.20
CA GLN A 135 39.99 -57.94 21.32
C GLN A 135 39.88 -57.11 20.02
N ILE A 136 40.10 -57.72 18.85
CA ILE A 136 39.94 -57.06 17.55
C ILE A 136 38.50 -56.60 17.35
N LEU A 137 37.53 -57.49 17.59
CA LEU A 137 36.11 -57.18 17.44
C LEU A 137 35.66 -56.10 18.41
N LYS A 138 36.13 -56.16 19.66
CA LYS A 138 35.82 -55.13 20.67
C LYS A 138 36.23 -53.73 20.22
N THR A 139 37.46 -53.55 19.75
CA THR A 139 37.95 -52.23 19.27
C THR A 139 37.12 -51.70 18.08
N ARG A 140 36.72 -52.59 17.17
CA ARG A 140 35.89 -52.20 16.02
C ARG A 140 34.47 -51.84 16.42
N ASN A 141 33.87 -52.61 17.33
CA ASN A 141 32.56 -52.32 17.90
C ASN A 141 32.53 -51.03 18.72
N GLU A 142 33.60 -50.71 19.45
CA GLU A 142 33.77 -49.41 20.11
C GLU A 142 33.78 -48.25 19.11
N THR A 143 34.43 -48.43 17.95
CA THR A 143 34.43 -47.42 16.88
C THR A 143 33.02 -47.19 16.32
N LEU A 144 32.26 -48.26 16.05
CA LEU A 144 30.87 -48.15 15.61
C LEU A 144 29.99 -47.46 16.66
N LYS A 145 30.17 -47.81 17.93
CA LYS A 145 29.41 -47.20 19.03
C LYS A 145 29.64 -45.69 19.10
N ASN A 146 30.89 -45.25 18.95
CA ASN A 146 31.20 -43.82 18.93
C ASN A 146 30.54 -43.11 17.74
N LEU A 147 30.53 -43.73 16.56
CA LEU A 147 29.80 -43.19 15.40
C LEU A 147 28.29 -43.12 15.62
N THR A 148 27.70 -44.13 16.28
CA THR A 148 26.28 -44.09 16.64
C THR A 148 25.96 -42.92 17.55
N ILE A 149 26.80 -42.66 18.56
CA ILE A 149 26.63 -41.51 19.46
C ILE A 149 26.73 -40.19 18.67
N GLU A 150 27.73 -40.05 17.79
CA GLU A 150 27.89 -38.85 16.96
C GLU A 150 26.68 -38.62 16.04
N ILE A 151 26.14 -39.69 15.44
CA ILE A 151 24.92 -39.64 14.63
C ILE A 151 23.73 -39.15 15.48
N GLU A 152 23.51 -39.75 16.65
CA GLU A 152 22.42 -39.37 17.56
C GLU A 152 22.53 -37.90 18.01
N GLU A 153 23.74 -37.42 18.31
CA GLU A 153 23.98 -36.01 18.67
C GLU A 153 23.62 -35.06 17.53
N ILE A 154 23.95 -35.41 16.29
CA ILE A 154 23.61 -34.62 15.11
C ILE A 154 22.10 -34.65 14.83
N GLU A 155 21.45 -35.80 14.98
CA GLU A 155 19.99 -35.92 14.83
C GLU A 155 19.25 -35.05 15.83
N LEU A 156 19.69 -35.02 17.09
CA LEU A 156 19.14 -34.13 18.12
C LEU A 156 19.35 -32.66 17.77
N SER A 157 20.54 -32.30 17.29
CA SER A 157 20.85 -30.92 16.87
C SER A 157 20.02 -30.48 15.65
N LEU A 158 19.80 -31.40 14.70
CA LEU A 158 18.95 -31.18 13.54
C LEU A 158 17.50 -30.94 13.95
N LEU A 159 16.98 -31.74 14.90
CA LEU A 159 15.63 -31.57 15.43
C LEU A 159 15.44 -30.22 16.10
N GLU A 160 16.42 -29.78 16.90
CA GLU A 160 16.40 -28.45 17.52
C GLU A 160 16.38 -27.33 16.47
N ASN A 161 17.22 -27.43 15.42
CA ASN A 161 17.24 -26.44 14.36
C ASN A 161 15.93 -26.38 13.55
N GLU A 162 15.31 -27.52 13.25
CA GLU A 162 14.01 -27.55 12.57
C GLU A 162 12.91 -26.97 13.47
N LEU A 163 12.96 -27.20 14.79
CA LEU A 163 12.04 -26.57 15.74
C LEU A 163 12.21 -25.05 15.76
N GLN A 164 13.45 -24.54 15.81
CA GLN A 164 13.73 -23.11 15.75
C GLN A 164 13.22 -22.48 14.45
N LYS A 165 13.43 -23.17 13.32
CA LYS A 165 12.89 -22.76 12.02
C LYS A 165 11.37 -22.68 12.04
N GLN A 166 10.66 -23.67 12.59
CA GLN A 166 9.20 -23.64 12.71
C GLN A 166 8.71 -22.49 13.59
N ASN A 167 9.39 -22.22 14.72
CA ASN A 167 9.06 -21.10 15.58
C ASN A 167 9.20 -19.75 14.86
N ILE A 168 10.24 -19.58 14.05
CA ILE A 168 10.43 -18.37 13.24
C ILE A 168 9.32 -18.24 12.19
N LEU A 169 8.94 -19.34 11.53
CA LEU A 169 7.85 -19.33 10.54
C LEU A 169 6.50 -18.95 11.17
N LEU A 170 6.18 -19.48 12.34
CA LEU A 170 4.98 -19.12 13.10
C LEU A 170 4.92 -17.62 13.43
N PHE A 171 6.07 -16.99 13.65
CA PHE A 171 6.16 -15.55 13.85
C PHE A 171 6.04 -14.75 12.55
N LEU A 172 6.65 -15.24 11.46
CA LEU A 172 6.67 -14.55 10.17
C LEU A 172 5.33 -14.56 9.45
N GLU A 173 4.58 -15.66 9.52
CA GLU A 173 3.30 -15.83 8.83
C GLU A 173 2.29 -14.68 9.08
N PRO A 174 1.96 -14.30 10.33
CA PRO A 174 1.02 -13.21 10.57
C PRO A 174 1.54 -11.86 10.04
N ILE A 175 2.86 -11.61 10.15
CA ILE A 175 3.48 -10.38 9.63
C ILE A 175 3.35 -10.32 8.10
N GLU A 176 3.53 -11.43 7.40
CA GLU A 176 3.37 -11.50 5.95
C GLU A 176 1.92 -11.25 5.50
N GLN A 177 0.96 -11.83 6.23
CA GLN A 177 -0.46 -11.61 5.99
C GLN A 177 -0.84 -10.14 6.21
N GLU A 178 -0.33 -9.52 7.27
CA GLU A 178 -0.58 -8.10 7.57
C GLU A 178 0.07 -7.17 6.53
N ILE A 179 1.32 -7.43 6.14
CA ILE A 179 2.00 -6.70 5.06
C ILE A 179 1.17 -6.75 3.77
N LYS A 180 0.62 -7.92 3.42
CA LYS A 180 -0.20 -8.10 2.22
C LYS A 180 -1.48 -7.28 2.30
N SER A 181 -2.21 -7.35 3.42
CA SER A 181 -3.46 -6.61 3.60
C SER A 181 -3.25 -5.09 3.60
N LEU A 182 -2.17 -4.61 4.20
CA LEU A 182 -1.79 -3.20 4.19
C LEU A 182 -1.47 -2.71 2.77
N ARG A 183 -0.71 -3.48 2.00
CA ARG A 183 -0.40 -3.15 0.59
C ARG A 183 -1.66 -3.04 -0.25
N GLU A 184 -2.60 -3.96 -0.09
CA GLU A 184 -3.90 -3.93 -0.77
C GLU A 184 -4.72 -2.69 -0.34
N THR A 185 -4.76 -2.41 0.96
CA THR A 185 -5.47 -1.24 1.51
C THR A 185 -4.89 0.08 1.01
N ILE A 186 -3.56 0.23 1.01
CA ILE A 186 -2.87 1.42 0.49
C ILE A 186 -3.19 1.61 -0.99
N LYS A 187 -3.08 0.53 -1.79
CA LYS A 187 -3.41 0.58 -3.23
C LYS A 187 -4.85 1.04 -3.49
N ASN A 188 -5.80 0.55 -2.70
CA ASN A 188 -7.20 0.97 -2.81
C ASN A 188 -7.37 2.45 -2.46
N LEU A 189 -6.77 2.92 -1.36
CA LEU A 189 -6.83 4.32 -0.96
C LEU A 189 -6.14 5.26 -1.97
N GLU A 190 -5.02 4.83 -2.57
CA GLU A 190 -4.38 5.57 -3.65
C GLU A 190 -5.28 5.67 -4.89
N SER A 191 -6.02 4.61 -5.21
CA SER A 191 -6.99 4.64 -6.31
C SER A 191 -8.17 5.57 -6.03
N GLU A 192 -8.71 5.56 -4.80
CA GLU A 192 -9.77 6.48 -4.36
C GLU A 192 -9.29 7.93 -4.38
N LYS A 193 -8.07 8.18 -3.89
CA LYS A 193 -7.44 9.50 -3.93
C LYS A 193 -7.34 10.01 -5.37
N ARG A 194 -6.81 9.19 -6.30
CA ARG A 194 -6.72 9.55 -7.72
C ARG A 194 -8.10 9.81 -8.35
N TYR A 195 -9.12 9.05 -7.98
CA TYR A 195 -10.49 9.29 -8.43
C TYR A 195 -11.01 10.65 -7.97
N ILE A 196 -10.75 11.02 -6.71
CA ILE A 196 -11.12 12.34 -6.17
C ILE A 196 -10.36 13.45 -6.92
N GLU A 197 -9.04 13.32 -7.09
CA GLU A 197 -8.22 14.30 -7.81
C GLU A 197 -8.70 14.53 -9.26
N THR A 198 -9.14 13.47 -9.93
CA THR A 198 -9.58 13.54 -11.33
C THR A 198 -11.03 13.96 -11.51
N THR A 199 -11.96 13.49 -10.67
CA THR A 199 -13.40 13.58 -10.94
C THR A 199 -14.09 14.67 -10.14
N TYR A 200 -13.56 15.02 -8.96
CA TYR A 200 -14.27 15.90 -8.03
C TYR A 200 -14.33 17.33 -8.55
N LEU A 201 -13.25 17.84 -9.16
CA LEU A 201 -13.23 19.17 -9.79
C LEU A 201 -14.21 19.29 -10.97
N HIS A 202 -14.41 18.22 -11.74
CA HIS A 202 -15.39 18.22 -12.84
C HIS A 202 -16.84 18.27 -12.35
N LYS A 203 -17.13 17.74 -11.16
CA LYS A 203 -18.45 17.86 -10.52
C LYS A 203 -18.71 19.27 -9.93
N LEU A 204 -17.65 20.07 -9.74
CA LEU A 204 -17.76 21.46 -9.26
C LEU A 204 -18.04 22.47 -10.38
N SER A 205 -17.88 22.08 -11.65
CA SER A 205 -18.33 22.90 -12.76
C SER A 205 -19.86 22.83 -12.82
N PRO A 206 -20.59 23.96 -12.69
CA PRO A 206 -22.02 23.96 -12.94
C PRO A 206 -22.20 23.57 -14.40
N SER A 207 -22.63 22.33 -14.64
CA SER A 207 -23.24 21.97 -15.90
C SER A 207 -24.36 22.97 -16.13
N SER A 208 -24.30 23.72 -17.21
CA SER A 208 -25.35 24.63 -17.68
C SER A 208 -26.63 23.89 -18.11
N ALA A 209 -26.94 22.75 -17.49
CA ALA A 209 -28.17 22.00 -17.67
C ALA A 209 -29.25 22.51 -16.72
N SER A 210 -29.62 23.78 -16.88
CA SER A 210 -30.95 24.27 -16.53
C SER A 210 -31.43 25.14 -17.67
N SER A 211 -31.84 24.48 -18.76
CA SER A 211 -32.73 25.05 -19.77
C SER A 211 -33.36 23.91 -20.57
N ASN A 212 -34.70 23.90 -20.56
CA ASN A 212 -35.61 23.17 -21.43
C ASN A 212 -35.97 21.73 -21.04
N HIS A 213 -36.97 21.58 -20.17
CA HIS A 213 -38.23 20.89 -20.53
C HIS A 213 -39.23 20.98 -19.36
N ALA A 214 -39.93 22.11 -19.28
CA ALA A 214 -41.19 22.23 -18.54
C ALA A 214 -42.15 23.06 -19.39
N LEU A 215 -42.57 22.47 -20.52
CA LEU A 215 -43.69 22.90 -21.36
C LEU A 215 -43.91 21.76 -22.36
N ILE A 216 -45.18 21.47 -22.69
CA ILE A 216 -45.73 20.31 -23.42
C ILE A 216 -45.94 19.13 -22.44
N GLU A 217 -47.14 18.71 -22.02
CA GLU A 217 -48.46 18.75 -22.65
C GLU A 217 -49.54 18.58 -21.55
N LYS A 218 -50.45 19.55 -21.43
CA LYS A 218 -51.85 19.30 -21.03
C LYS A 218 -52.72 19.91 -22.12
N SER A 219 -53.37 19.05 -22.89
CA SER A 219 -54.54 19.36 -23.70
C SER A 219 -55.38 18.09 -23.73
#